data_AF-A0A540LIR6-F1
#
_entry.id   AF-A0A540LIR6-F1
#
_cell.length_a   1.000
_cell.length_b   1.000
_cell.length_c   1.000
_cell.angle_alpha   90.00
_cell.angle_beta   90.00
_cell.angle_gamma   90.00
#
_symmetry.space_group_name_H-M   'P 1'
#
loop_
_entity.id
_entity.type
_entity.pdbx_description
1 polymer ?
#
loop_
_entity_poly.entity_id
_entity_poly.type
_entity_poly.pdbx_seq_one_letter_code
_entity_poly.pdbx_strand_id
1 'polypeptide(L)'
;MEIQGTIWNATWGSQGKAVNWGEGPFHAYYQGFGVDGCLTMLNNPQECYGLNYEWNRKEFWALNQHQQKAYEHVRRKYLTYDYCTKTSSPTPECNINYYKSRTHYITFYLVKHCVIIN
;
A
#
# COMPACT_ATOMS: atom_id res chain seq x y z
N MET A 1 2.08 -16.03 -2.93
CA MET A 1 2.64 -14.71 -2.62
C MET A 1 3.52 -14.87 -1.40
N GLU A 2 4.65 -14.17 -1.37
CA GLU A 2 5.57 -14.17 -0.22
C GLU A 2 5.71 -12.74 0.30
N ILE A 3 5.93 -12.59 1.60
CA ILE A 3 6.15 -11.30 2.25
C ILE A 3 7.66 -11.02 2.24
N GLN A 4 8.05 -9.87 1.69
CA GLN A 4 9.45 -9.48 1.55
C GLN A 4 9.66 -8.04 2.07
N GLY A 5 10.75 -7.80 2.79
CA GLY A 5 11.19 -6.48 3.22
C GLY A 5 12.62 -6.24 2.76
N THR A 6 12.87 -5.14 2.04
CA THR A 6 14.19 -4.83 1.48
C THR A 6 14.51 -3.35 1.61
N ILE A 7 15.80 -3.04 1.77
CA ILE A 7 16.40 -1.73 1.56
C ILE A 7 17.36 -1.86 0.38
N TRP A 8 17.19 -1.02 -0.64
CA TRP A 8 17.96 -1.14 -1.89
C TRP A 8 18.12 0.21 -2.60
N ASN A 9 19.11 0.30 -3.49
CA ASN A 9 19.40 1.50 -4.28
C ASN A 9 18.61 1.53 -5.60
N ALA A 10 17.85 2.60 -5.85
CA ALA A 10 17.02 2.76 -7.04
C ALA A 10 17.36 4.03 -7.82
N THR A 11 17.52 3.92 -9.15
CA THR A 11 17.83 5.06 -10.04
C THR A 11 16.68 6.04 -10.23
N TRP A 12 15.45 5.62 -9.94
CA TRP A 12 14.25 6.43 -10.06
C TRP A 12 13.80 7.06 -8.73
N GLY A 13 14.41 6.63 -7.60
CA GLY A 13 14.12 7.18 -6.29
C GLY A 13 14.51 8.66 -6.18
N SER A 14 13.87 9.40 -5.27
CA SER A 14 14.22 10.80 -4.96
C SER A 14 14.34 11.72 -6.20
N GLN A 15 13.39 11.61 -7.13
CA GLN A 15 13.40 12.35 -8.40
C GLN A 15 14.62 12.06 -9.28
N GLY A 16 15.18 10.85 -9.20
CA GLY A 16 16.34 10.40 -9.99
C GLY A 16 17.70 10.81 -9.41
N LYS A 17 17.74 11.33 -8.17
CA LYS A 17 19.01 11.68 -7.52
C LYS A 17 19.75 10.42 -7.08
N ALA A 18 21.02 10.35 -7.44
CA ALA A 18 21.91 9.27 -7.00
C ALA A 18 22.12 9.32 -5.48
N VAL A 19 22.31 8.14 -4.88
CA VAL A 19 22.60 7.99 -3.45
C VAL A 19 23.98 8.56 -3.13
N ASN A 20 24.07 9.37 -2.07
CA ASN A 20 25.35 9.77 -1.49
C ASN A 20 25.85 8.70 -0.53
N TRP A 21 26.73 7.80 -0.99
CA TRP A 21 27.26 6.71 -0.15
C TRP A 21 28.12 7.17 1.03
N GLY A 22 28.57 8.43 1.04
CA GLY A 22 29.25 9.03 2.19
C GLY A 22 28.35 9.25 3.41
N GLU A 23 27.02 9.22 3.24
CA GLU A 23 26.04 9.29 4.33
C GLU A 23 25.67 7.91 4.90
N GLY A 24 26.28 6.84 4.39
CA GLY A 24 26.08 5.49 4.90
C GLY A 24 26.70 5.29 6.30
N PRO A 25 26.31 4.22 7.02
CA PRO A 25 25.37 3.17 6.62
C PRO A 25 23.89 3.59 6.67
N PHE A 26 23.09 3.07 5.73
CA PHE A 26 21.63 3.27 5.71
C PHE A 26 20.93 2.14 6.47
N HIS A 27 20.16 2.50 7.49
CA HIS A 27 19.46 1.52 8.34
C HIS A 27 17.95 1.61 8.15
N ALA A 28 17.31 0.43 8.08
CA ALA A 28 15.87 0.28 8.19
C ALA A 28 15.57 -0.72 9.30
N TYR A 29 14.75 -0.31 10.27
CA TYR A 29 14.39 -1.12 11.43
C TYR A 29 12.95 -1.59 11.27
N TYR A 30 12.73 -2.90 11.36
CA TYR A 30 11.44 -3.55 11.21
C TYR A 30 11.05 -4.25 12.51
N GLN A 31 9.77 -4.17 12.88
CA GLN A 31 9.21 -4.82 14.05
C GLN A 31 7.76 -5.23 13.78
N GLY A 32 7.19 -6.11 14.61
CA GLY A 32 5.81 -6.55 14.48
C GLY A 32 5.58 -7.55 13.35
N PHE A 33 6.38 -8.61 13.28
CA PHE A 33 6.32 -9.64 12.23
C PHE A 33 5.15 -10.64 12.35
N GLY A 34 4.07 -10.27 13.04
CA GLY A 34 2.86 -11.10 13.11
C GLY A 34 2.18 -11.15 11.75
N VAL A 35 1.90 -12.36 11.25
CA VAL A 35 1.23 -12.56 9.96
C VAL A 35 -0.01 -13.41 10.15
N ASP A 36 -1.17 -12.79 9.97
CA ASP A 36 -2.45 -13.47 9.85
C ASP A 36 -2.75 -13.66 8.36
N GLY A 37 -2.73 -14.91 7.90
CA GLY A 37 -2.96 -15.23 6.50
C GLY A 37 -3.42 -16.67 6.32
N CYS A 38 -4.00 -16.94 5.15
CA CYS A 38 -4.29 -18.31 4.75
C CYS A 38 -3.11 -18.88 3.96
N LEU A 39 -2.46 -19.90 4.51
CA LEU A 39 -1.39 -20.62 3.83
C LEU A 39 -1.99 -21.56 2.78
N THR A 40 -1.63 -21.37 1.52
CA THR A 40 -2.01 -22.27 0.42
C THR A 40 -0.85 -23.18 0.08
N MET A 41 -0.91 -24.45 0.48
CA MET A 41 0.00 -25.46 -0.05
C MET A 41 -0.52 -25.87 -1.45
N LEU A 42 0.34 -25.86 -2.47
CA LEU A 42 0.03 -26.40 -3.82
C LEU A 42 -1.05 -25.65 -4.64
N ASN A 43 -1.05 -24.31 -4.64
CA ASN A 43 -1.91 -23.50 -5.52
C ASN A 43 -3.42 -23.77 -5.41
N ASN A 44 -3.91 -24.34 -4.32
CA ASN A 44 -5.33 -24.53 -4.09
C ASN A 44 -5.88 -23.48 -3.11
N PRO A 45 -6.35 -22.32 -3.60
CA PRO A 45 -6.82 -21.24 -2.74
C PRO A 45 -8.20 -21.51 -2.13
N GLN A 46 -8.88 -22.62 -2.47
CA GLN A 46 -10.26 -22.83 -2.02
C GLN A 46 -10.39 -22.88 -0.49
N GLU A 47 -9.37 -23.41 0.19
CA GLU A 47 -9.32 -23.45 1.65
C GLU A 47 -9.31 -22.05 2.28
N CYS A 48 -8.88 -21.03 1.53
CA CYS A 48 -8.82 -19.64 1.97
C CYS A 48 -10.12 -18.86 1.80
N TYR A 49 -11.14 -19.43 1.16
CA TYR A 49 -12.41 -18.75 0.92
C TYR A 49 -13.43 -18.96 2.06
N GLY A 50 -13.10 -19.77 3.06
CA GLY A 50 -13.96 -20.03 4.20
C GLY A 50 -14.19 -18.79 5.09
N LEU A 51 -15.33 -18.78 5.78
CA LEU A 51 -15.71 -17.71 6.73
C LEU A 51 -14.93 -17.77 8.06
N ASN A 52 -14.08 -18.79 8.23
CA ASN A 52 -13.11 -18.88 9.33
C ASN A 52 -12.08 -17.74 9.29
N TYR A 53 -11.87 -17.13 8.13
CA TYR A 53 -11.05 -15.93 7.98
C TYR A 53 -11.92 -14.68 8.02
N GLU A 54 -11.64 -13.78 8.97
CA GLU A 54 -12.49 -12.62 9.25
C GLU A 54 -12.62 -11.69 8.03
N TRP A 55 -11.55 -11.50 7.26
CA TRP A 55 -11.56 -10.66 6.05
C TRP A 55 -12.53 -11.15 4.96
N ASN A 56 -12.96 -12.41 5.00
CA ASN A 56 -13.97 -12.93 4.07
C ASN A 56 -15.41 -12.55 4.46
N ARG A 57 -15.65 -12.05 5.67
CA ARG A 57 -16.99 -11.65 6.11
C ARG A 57 -17.41 -10.33 5.46
N LYS A 58 -18.70 -10.20 5.15
CA LYS A 58 -19.26 -9.08 4.34
C LYS A 58 -18.98 -7.70 4.95
N GLU A 59 -18.94 -7.61 6.27
CA GLU A 59 -18.64 -6.39 7.01
C GLU A 59 -17.23 -5.83 6.72
N PHE A 60 -16.30 -6.67 6.27
CA PHE A 60 -14.93 -6.27 5.91
C PHE A 60 -14.72 -6.04 4.41
N TRP A 61 -15.74 -6.22 3.58
CA TRP A 61 -15.63 -6.01 2.12
C TRP A 61 -15.56 -4.53 1.73
N ALA A 62 -15.92 -3.64 2.64
CA ALA A 62 -15.85 -2.20 2.44
C ALA A 62 -15.44 -1.49 3.73
N LEU A 63 -14.78 -0.35 3.58
CA LEU A 63 -14.49 0.54 4.70
C LEU A 63 -15.78 1.04 5.34
N ASN A 64 -15.79 1.10 6.66
CA ASN A 64 -16.85 1.80 7.38
C ASN A 64 -16.76 3.33 7.16
N GLN A 65 -17.78 4.07 7.59
CA GLN A 65 -17.86 5.52 7.32
C GLN A 65 -16.69 6.32 7.91
N HIS A 66 -16.18 5.92 9.09
CA HIS A 66 -15.07 6.62 9.74
C HIS A 66 -13.75 6.35 9.01
N GLN A 67 -13.49 5.08 8.68
CA GLN A 67 -12.33 4.67 7.89
C GLN A 67 -12.32 5.35 6.52
N GLN A 68 -13.48 5.45 5.88
CA GLN A 68 -13.63 6.11 4.60
C GLN A 68 -13.28 7.60 4.68
N LYS A 69 -13.78 8.32 5.70
CA LYS A 69 -13.44 9.73 5.92
C LYS A 69 -11.94 9.92 6.19
N ALA A 70 -11.33 9.03 6.96
CA ALA A 70 -9.89 9.07 7.24
C ALA A 70 -9.06 8.86 5.96
N TYR A 71 -9.43 7.87 5.16
CA TYR A 71 -8.83 7.59 3.86
C TYR A 71 -8.93 8.81 2.92
N GLU A 72 -10.10 9.43 2.80
CA GLU A 72 -10.29 10.62 1.97
C GLU A 72 -9.50 11.83 2.49
N HIS A 73 -9.40 12.01 3.81
CA HIS A 73 -8.58 13.06 4.39
C HIS A 73 -7.10 12.88 4.00
N VAL A 74 -6.57 11.65 4.11
CA VAL A 74 -5.19 11.35 3.73
C VAL A 74 -4.97 11.63 2.24
N ARG A 75 -5.90 11.21 1.38
CA ARG A 75 -5.81 11.47 -0.05
C ARG A 75 -5.79 12.95 -0.39
N ARG A 76 -6.73 13.72 0.15
CA ARG A 76 -6.80 15.18 -0.12
C ARG A 76 -5.56 15.92 0.37
N LYS A 77 -4.96 15.49 1.49
CA LYS A 77 -3.90 16.24 2.17
C LYS A 77 -2.49 15.78 1.82
N TYR A 78 -2.29 14.50 1.52
CA TYR A 78 -0.95 13.89 1.44
C TYR A 78 -0.68 13.10 0.15
N LEU A 79 -1.67 12.85 -0.70
CA LEU A 79 -1.43 12.15 -1.96
C LEU A 79 -0.77 13.09 -2.97
N THR A 80 0.48 12.82 -3.33
CA THR A 80 1.26 13.62 -4.28
C THR A 80 1.30 13.02 -5.69
N TYR A 81 0.83 11.79 -5.86
CA TYR A 81 0.82 11.08 -7.14
C TYR A 81 -0.35 10.10 -7.20
N ASP A 82 -1.11 10.14 -8.29
CA ASP A 82 -2.15 9.18 -8.62
C ASP A 82 -2.06 8.84 -10.11
N TYR A 83 -1.89 7.56 -10.44
CA TYR A 83 -1.73 7.13 -11.83
C TYR A 83 -3.05 7.27 -12.61
N CYS A 84 -4.20 7.12 -11.94
CA CYS A 84 -5.52 7.24 -12.58
C CYS A 84 -5.82 8.65 -13.06
N THR A 85 -5.22 9.67 -12.43
CA THR A 85 -5.41 11.08 -12.85
C THR A 85 -4.34 11.55 -13.82
N LYS A 86 -3.24 10.80 -13.97
CA LYS A 86 -2.08 11.22 -14.77
C LYS A 86 -2.17 10.78 -16.23
N THR A 87 -2.90 9.71 -16.54
CA THR A 87 -3.05 9.22 -17.91
C THR A 87 -4.28 9.83 -18.58
N SER A 88 -4.13 10.22 -19.86
CA SER A 88 -5.24 10.69 -20.69
C SER A 88 -6.25 9.57 -21.01
N SER A 89 -5.79 8.33 -20.96
CA SER A 89 -6.60 7.12 -21.11
C SER A 89 -6.54 6.34 -19.80
N PRO A 90 -7.51 6.53 -18.89
CA PRO A 90 -7.55 5.79 -17.64
C PRO A 90 -7.77 4.30 -17.94
N THR A 91 -7.06 3.46 -17.22
CA THR A 91 -7.31 2.03 -17.22
C THR A 91 -8.70 1.73 -16.63
N PRO A 92 -9.35 0.61 -17.00
CA PRO A 92 -10.76 0.37 -16.66
C PRO A 92 -11.09 0.44 -15.17
N GLU A 93 -10.16 0.07 -14.30
CA GLU A 93 -10.32 0.10 -12.85
C GLU A 93 -10.37 1.52 -12.27
N CYS A 94 -9.82 2.52 -12.97
CA CYS A 94 -9.91 3.92 -12.53
C CYS A 94 -11.36 4.44 -12.53
N ASN A 95 -12.23 3.84 -13.36
CA ASN A 95 -13.65 4.20 -13.43
C ASN A 95 -14.53 3.46 -12.42
N ILE A 96 -14.09 2.29 -11.92
CA ILE A 96 -14.78 1.55 -10.84
C ILE A 96 -14.84 2.39 -9.55
N ASN A 97 -13.86 3.29 -9.42
CA ASN A 97 -13.59 4.12 -8.28
C ASN A 97 -14.25 5.51 -8.29
N TYR A 98 -14.79 5.96 -9.44
CA TYR A 98 -15.33 7.31 -9.57
C TYR A 98 -16.77 7.45 -9.04
N TYR A 99 -17.54 6.35 -9.02
CA TYR A 99 -18.92 6.31 -8.49
C TYR A 99 -19.05 5.67 -7.11
N LYS A 100 -18.00 5.00 -6.63
CA LYS A 100 -17.89 4.53 -5.25
C LYS A 100 -16.69 5.22 -4.64
N SER A 101 -16.94 6.29 -3.89
CA SER A 101 -16.00 6.83 -2.90
C SER A 101 -15.73 5.81 -1.78
N ARG A 102 -15.25 4.61 -2.10
CA ARG A 102 -14.88 3.57 -1.14
C ARG A 102 -13.77 2.69 -1.67
N THR A 103 -12.59 2.85 -1.05
CA THR A 103 -11.40 1.99 -1.15
C THR A 103 -10.60 2.12 -2.45
N HIS A 104 -9.61 3.02 -2.48
CA HIS A 104 -8.41 2.76 -3.29
C HIS A 104 -7.29 2.36 -2.35
N TYR A 105 -6.45 1.45 -2.80
CA TYR A 105 -5.19 1.17 -2.16
C TYR A 105 -4.35 2.47 -2.21
N ILE A 106 -4.07 3.05 -1.05
CA ILE A 106 -3.02 4.07 -0.96
C ILE A 106 -1.72 3.29 -1.12
N THR A 107 -1.14 3.34 -2.31
CA THR A 107 0.29 3.06 -2.45
C THR A 107 0.99 4.20 -1.73
N PHE A 108 1.32 3.99 -0.45
CA PHE A 108 2.23 4.88 0.26
C PHE A 108 3.59 4.72 -0.40
N TYR A 109 3.88 5.56 -1.40
CA TYR A 109 5.25 5.93 -1.65
C TYR A 109 5.69 6.68 -0.39
N LEU A 110 6.35 5.96 0.53
CA LEU A 110 7.13 6.54 1.61
C LEU A 110 8.31 7.30 0.99
N VAL A 111 8.01 8.42 0.35
CA VAL A 111 8.95 9.46 -0.05
C VAL A 111 8.54 10.72 0.70
N LYS A 112 8.33 10.58 2.01
CA LYS A 112 8.54 11.69 2.93
C LYS A 112 9.81 11.34 3.68
N HIS A 113 10.79 12.23 3.55
CA HIS A 113 12.05 12.19 4.26
C HIS A 113 11.89 11.49 5.61
N CYS A 114 12.60 10.36 5.74
CA CYS A 114 12.85 9.73 7.01
C CYS A 114 13.73 10.71 7.82
N VAL A 115 13.10 11.72 8.42
CA VAL A 115 13.70 12.48 9.50
C VAL A 115 13.16 11.82 10.76
N ILE A 116 13.87 10.80 11.22
CA ILE A 116 13.79 10.37 12.62
C ILE A 116 14.41 11.53 13.40
N ILE A 117 13.58 12.43 13.92
CA ILE A 117 13.98 13.35 14.98
C ILE A 117 13.90 12.49 16.26
N ASN A 118 15.05 12.27 16.89
CA ASN A 118 15.12 11.78 18.28
C ASN A 118 14.39 12.75 19.23
#